data_AF-A0A257GV21-F1
#
_entry.id   AF-A0A257GV21-F1
#
_cell.length_a   1.000
_cell.length_b   1.000
_cell.length_c   1.000
_cell.angle_alpha   90.00
_cell.angle_beta   90.00
_cell.angle_gamma   90.00
#
_symmetry.space_group_name_H-M   'P 1'
#
loop_
_entity.id
_entity.type
_entity.pdbx_description
1 polymer ?
#
loop_
_entity_poly.entity_id
_entity_poly.type
_entity_poly.pdbx_seq_one_letter_code
_entity_poly.pdbx_strand_id
1 'polypeptide(L)'
;NQLAMNASNVAVQGGEVVNEVVETMKGINESSRRISDIISVIDGIAFQTNILALNAAVEAARAGEQGRGFAVVASEVRSLAGRSAEAAKEIKTLINASVERVEQGTALVDKAGVTMTEVVSSIRRVTDIVGEISAASSEQSQGVNQVGEAVTHMDQATQQNAALVEQMAAAASSLKAQAEDLVGVVGVFRLRGGEGMSLPKAQVRTSANKGAPFKGSERREGGIPKGAAARAAPAATAKPASRPTAPKATATLVSPKASRKVTPAGGDEDWETF
;
A
#
# COMPACT_ATOMS: atom_id res chain seq x y z
N ASN A 1 -8.68 -13.14 -2.04
CA ASN A 1 -8.32 -13.92 -3.25
C ASN A 1 -9.20 -13.69 -4.47
N GLN A 2 -10.52 -13.54 -4.36
CA GLN A 2 -11.40 -13.34 -5.53
C GLN A 2 -10.97 -12.16 -6.43
N LEU A 3 -10.59 -11.03 -5.83
CA LEU A 3 -10.22 -9.81 -6.57
C LEU A 3 -8.94 -10.01 -7.41
N ALA A 4 -7.95 -10.70 -6.86
CA ALA A 4 -6.68 -10.95 -7.53
C ALA A 4 -6.83 -11.99 -8.66
N MET A 5 -7.70 -13.00 -8.46
CA MET A 5 -8.07 -13.93 -9.54
C MET A 5 -8.79 -13.21 -10.68
N ASN A 6 -9.73 -12.31 -10.38
CA ASN A 6 -10.40 -11.51 -11.39
C ASN A 6 -9.41 -10.60 -12.15
N ALA A 7 -8.50 -9.93 -11.44
CA ALA A 7 -7.47 -9.10 -12.06
C ALA A 7 -6.53 -9.93 -12.96
N SER A 8 -6.14 -11.13 -12.52
CA SER A 8 -5.34 -12.05 -13.34
C SER A 8 -6.10 -12.51 -14.58
N ASN A 9 -7.40 -12.81 -14.48
CA ASN A 9 -8.21 -13.22 -15.62
C ASN A 9 -8.34 -12.09 -16.66
N VAL A 10 -8.58 -10.85 -16.20
CA VAL A 10 -8.63 -9.68 -17.09
C VAL A 10 -7.28 -9.44 -17.78
N ALA A 11 -6.17 -9.61 -17.07
CA ALA A 11 -4.83 -9.48 -17.65
C ALA A 11 -4.53 -10.59 -18.68
N VAL A 12 -4.99 -11.83 -18.44
CA VAL A 12 -4.88 -12.93 -19.41
C VAL A 12 -5.69 -12.64 -20.68
N GLN A 13 -6.95 -12.21 -20.53
CA GLN A 13 -7.79 -11.79 -21.65
C GLN A 13 -7.16 -10.61 -22.42
N GLY A 14 -6.56 -9.66 -21.70
CA GLY A 14 -5.80 -8.56 -22.32
C GLY A 14 -4.63 -9.07 -23.16
N GLY A 15 -3.92 -10.10 -22.69
CA GLY A 15 -2.86 -10.76 -23.44
C GLY A 15 -3.37 -11.47 -24.71
N GLU A 16 -4.53 -12.13 -24.64
CA GLU A 16 -5.18 -12.76 -25.80
C GLU A 16 -5.54 -11.73 -26.88
N VAL A 17 -6.16 -10.61 -26.50
CA VAL A 17 -6.50 -9.52 -27.43
C VAL A 17 -5.25 -8.92 -28.08
N VAL A 18 -4.18 -8.74 -27.31
CA VAL A 18 -2.90 -8.26 -27.85
C VAL A 18 -2.35 -9.24 -28.91
N ASN A 19 -2.42 -10.55 -28.66
CA ASN A 19 -2.00 -11.56 -29.64
C ASN A 19 -2.84 -11.51 -30.93
N GLU A 20 -4.15 -11.33 -30.83
CA GLU A 20 -5.04 -11.19 -31.99
C GLU A 20 -4.69 -9.93 -32.82
N VAL A 21 -4.33 -8.83 -32.16
CA VAL A 21 -3.85 -7.62 -32.83
C VAL A 21 -2.53 -7.88 -33.58
N VAL A 22 -1.59 -8.62 -33.00
CA VAL A 22 -0.33 -9.00 -33.67
C VAL A 22 -0.61 -9.84 -34.92
N GLU A 23 -1.52 -10.81 -34.83
CA GLU A 23 -1.93 -11.63 -35.97
C GLU A 23 -2.55 -10.78 -37.09
N THR A 24 -3.43 -9.85 -36.72
CA THR A 24 -4.04 -8.91 -37.67
C THR A 24 -2.99 -8.02 -38.34
N MET A 25 -2.01 -7.50 -37.59
CA MET A 25 -0.92 -6.69 -38.14
C MET A 25 -0.05 -7.48 -39.12
N LYS A 26 0.23 -8.76 -38.84
CA LYS A 26 0.92 -9.66 -39.79
C LYS A 26 0.12 -9.83 -41.08
N GLY A 27 -1.20 -10.02 -40.99
CA GLY A 27 -2.09 -10.10 -42.15
C GLY A 27 -2.11 -8.80 -42.98
N ILE A 28 -2.08 -7.64 -42.33
CA ILE A 28 -1.96 -6.33 -43.00
C ILE A 28 -0.61 -6.21 -43.73
N ASN A 29 0.49 -6.63 -43.10
CA ASN A 29 1.82 -6.60 -43.71
C ASN A 29 1.88 -7.48 -44.96
N GLU A 30 1.36 -8.71 -44.89
CA GLU A 30 1.28 -9.62 -46.04
C GLU A 30 0.42 -9.04 -47.17
N SER A 31 -0.75 -8.50 -46.83
CA SER A 31 -1.65 -7.86 -47.81
C SER A 31 -0.98 -6.66 -48.49
N SER A 32 -0.22 -5.86 -47.73
CA SER A 32 0.52 -4.70 -48.25
C SER A 32 1.64 -5.13 -49.21
N ARG A 33 2.34 -6.24 -48.94
CA ARG A 33 3.34 -6.82 -49.85
C ARG A 33 2.70 -7.26 -51.17
N ARG A 34 1.57 -7.98 -51.11
CA ARG A 34 0.83 -8.37 -52.32
C ARG A 34 0.38 -7.17 -53.15
N ILE A 35 -0.05 -6.08 -52.50
CA ILE A 35 -0.37 -4.82 -53.19
C ILE A 35 0.88 -4.26 -53.88
N SER A 36 2.04 -4.24 -53.21
CA SER A 36 3.31 -3.76 -53.80
C SER A 36 3.72 -4.56 -55.05
N ASP A 37 3.49 -5.87 -55.04
CA ASP A 37 3.74 -6.74 -56.20
C ASP A 37 2.80 -6.41 -57.37
N ILE A 38 1.50 -6.22 -57.09
CA ILE A 38 0.50 -5.82 -58.11
C ILE A 38 0.86 -4.46 -58.72
N ILE A 39 1.25 -3.48 -57.90
CA ILE A 39 1.66 -2.16 -58.37
C ILE A 39 2.93 -2.25 -59.23
N SER A 40 3.85 -3.16 -58.93
CA SER A 40 5.04 -3.41 -59.75
C SER A 40 4.67 -4.01 -61.12
N VAL A 41 3.63 -4.84 -61.20
CA VAL A 41 3.08 -5.32 -62.49
C VAL A 41 2.43 -4.17 -63.27
N ILE A 42 1.66 -3.30 -62.61
CA ILE A 42 1.02 -2.13 -63.25
C ILE A 42 2.05 -1.16 -63.82
N ASP A 43 3.13 -0.87 -63.10
CA ASP A 43 4.26 -0.07 -63.59
C ASP A 43 4.91 -0.72 -64.83
N GLY A 44 5.07 -2.05 -64.80
CA GLY A 44 5.52 -2.83 -65.97
C GLY A 44 4.59 -2.70 -67.19
N ILE A 45 3.26 -2.73 -66.99
CA ILE A 45 2.26 -2.54 -68.06
C ILE A 45 2.33 -1.11 -68.60
N ALA A 46 2.47 -0.11 -67.74
CA ALA A 46 2.63 1.29 -68.13
C ALA A 46 3.89 1.48 -68.98
N PHE A 47 5.02 0.87 -68.57
CA PHE A 47 6.25 0.88 -69.34
C PHE A 47 6.09 0.22 -70.72
N GLN A 48 5.49 -0.97 -70.79
CA GLN A 48 5.21 -1.66 -72.06
C GLN A 48 4.32 -0.82 -72.98
N THR A 49 3.29 -0.19 -72.43
CA THR A 49 2.37 0.70 -73.17
C THR A 49 3.11 1.93 -73.72
N ASN A 50 4.03 2.51 -72.93
CA ASN A 50 4.87 3.62 -73.36
C ASN A 50 5.80 3.22 -74.53
N ILE A 51 6.38 2.00 -74.52
CA ILE A 51 7.19 1.49 -75.63
C ILE A 51 6.34 1.23 -76.89
N LEU A 52 5.15 0.64 -76.73
CA LEU A 52 4.20 0.42 -77.84
C LEU A 52 3.78 1.75 -78.49
N ALA A 53 3.46 2.76 -77.67
CA ALA A 53 3.11 4.09 -78.14
C ALA A 53 4.27 4.77 -78.87
N LEU A 54 5.50 4.62 -78.39
CA LEU A 54 6.69 5.09 -79.09
C LEU A 54 6.84 4.43 -80.46
N ASN A 55 6.70 3.11 -80.54
CA ASN A 55 6.78 2.37 -81.82
C ASN A 55 5.68 2.83 -82.79
N ALA A 56 4.45 3.04 -82.29
CA ALA A 56 3.35 3.56 -83.09
C ALA A 56 3.62 4.98 -83.62
N ALA A 57 4.21 5.85 -82.80
CA ALA A 57 4.60 7.19 -83.23
C ALA A 57 5.66 7.15 -84.35
N VAL A 58 6.62 6.22 -84.27
CA VAL A 58 7.63 6.01 -85.32
C VAL A 58 7.00 5.52 -86.62
N GLU A 59 6.09 4.55 -86.56
CA GLU A 59 5.41 4.03 -87.76
C GLU A 59 4.48 5.08 -88.37
N ALA A 60 3.82 5.89 -87.54
CA ALA A 60 3.02 7.02 -87.98
C ALA A 60 3.87 8.09 -88.71
N ALA A 61 5.07 8.39 -88.21
CA ALA A 61 6.01 9.28 -88.89
C ALA A 61 6.46 8.69 -90.24
N ARG A 62 6.65 7.36 -90.31
CA ARG A 62 7.03 6.66 -91.54
C ARG A 62 5.93 6.68 -92.61
N ALA A 63 4.66 6.65 -92.20
CA ALA A 63 3.50 6.75 -93.09
C ALA A 63 3.25 8.18 -93.62
N GLY A 64 4.01 9.18 -93.17
CA GLY A 64 3.91 10.56 -93.61
C GLY A 64 2.55 11.19 -93.29
N GLU A 65 1.93 11.84 -94.28
CA GLU A 65 0.64 12.54 -94.12
C GLU A 65 -0.50 11.60 -93.72
N GLN A 66 -0.48 10.34 -94.17
CA GLN A 66 -1.51 9.35 -93.83
C GLN A 66 -1.43 8.91 -92.36
N GLY A 67 -0.28 9.08 -91.72
CA GLY A 67 -0.04 8.73 -90.32
C GLY A 67 -0.38 9.83 -89.32
N ARG A 68 -0.76 11.05 -89.76
CA ARG A 68 -0.96 12.21 -88.87
C ARG A 68 -1.94 11.94 -87.72
N GLY A 69 -3.07 11.29 -88.00
CA GLY A 69 -4.05 10.94 -86.98
C GLY A 69 -3.51 9.91 -85.97
N PHE A 70 -2.76 8.91 -86.45
CA PHE A 70 -2.13 7.90 -85.60
C PHE A 70 -1.01 8.48 -84.73
N ALA A 71 -0.26 9.47 -85.22
CA ALA A 71 0.78 10.13 -84.45
C ALA A 71 0.22 10.86 -83.21
N VAL A 72 -0.95 11.50 -83.35
CA VAL A 72 -1.62 12.18 -82.22
C VAL A 72 -2.09 11.16 -81.18
N VAL A 73 -2.73 10.07 -81.61
CA VAL A 73 -3.16 9.00 -80.69
C VAL A 73 -1.97 8.37 -79.99
N ALA A 74 -0.87 8.11 -80.70
CA ALA A 74 0.34 7.56 -80.11
C ALA A 74 0.95 8.49 -79.05
N SER A 75 0.95 9.80 -79.28
CA SER A 75 1.39 10.78 -78.28
C SER A 75 0.49 10.80 -77.04
N GLU A 76 -0.83 10.71 -77.21
CA GLU A 76 -1.78 10.70 -76.10
C GLU A 76 -1.65 9.42 -75.26
N VAL A 77 -1.54 8.25 -75.91
CA VAL A 77 -1.31 6.97 -75.23
C VAL A 77 0.01 6.99 -74.46
N ARG A 78 1.06 7.59 -75.04
CA ARG A 78 2.35 7.75 -74.37
C ARG A 78 2.26 8.62 -73.11
N SER A 79 1.54 9.75 -73.21
CA SER A 79 1.28 10.65 -72.09
C SER A 79 0.51 9.93 -70.97
N LEU A 80 -0.54 9.18 -71.31
CA LEU A 80 -1.33 8.39 -70.37
C LEU A 80 -0.51 7.30 -69.68
N ALA A 81 0.36 6.62 -70.42
CA ALA A 81 1.28 5.62 -69.88
C ALA A 81 2.28 6.25 -68.89
N GLY A 82 2.83 7.43 -69.22
CA GLY A 82 3.71 8.18 -68.30
C GLY A 82 3.01 8.57 -67.00
N ARG A 83 1.78 9.11 -67.08
CA ARG A 83 0.96 9.42 -65.90
C ARG A 83 0.64 8.19 -65.06
N SER A 84 0.41 7.05 -65.70
CA SER A 84 0.13 5.79 -65.00
C SER A 84 1.35 5.27 -64.24
N ALA A 85 2.55 5.37 -64.83
CA ALA A 85 3.81 5.01 -64.18
C ALA A 85 4.13 5.91 -62.97
N GLU A 86 3.89 7.21 -63.10
CA GLU A 86 4.05 8.18 -62.00
C GLU A 86 3.10 7.86 -60.84
N ALA A 87 1.82 7.63 -61.12
CA ALA A 87 0.83 7.22 -60.11
C ALA A 87 1.19 5.89 -59.44
N ALA A 88 1.66 4.89 -60.22
CA ALA A 88 2.12 3.62 -59.67
C ALA A 88 3.29 3.81 -58.68
N LYS A 89 4.25 4.69 -59.02
CA LYS A 89 5.38 5.02 -58.14
C LYS A 89 4.95 5.73 -56.85
N GLU A 90 3.99 6.64 -56.93
CA GLU A 90 3.41 7.30 -55.74
C GLU A 90 2.72 6.29 -54.83
N ILE A 91 1.89 5.41 -55.39
CA ILE A 91 1.21 4.35 -54.62
C ILE A 91 2.25 3.43 -53.96
N LYS A 92 3.29 3.02 -54.70
CA LYS A 92 4.37 2.18 -54.16
C LYS A 92 5.07 2.84 -52.96
N THR A 93 5.30 4.15 -53.03
CA THR A 93 5.89 4.92 -51.92
C THR A 93 4.97 4.94 -50.70
N LEU A 94 3.67 5.15 -50.89
CA LEU A 94 2.68 5.14 -49.80
C LEU A 94 2.53 3.74 -49.16
N ILE A 95 2.57 2.68 -49.96
CA ILE A 95 2.53 1.30 -49.47
C ILE A 95 3.79 0.99 -48.65
N ASN A 96 4.98 1.35 -49.12
CA ASN A 96 6.22 1.15 -48.37
C ASN A 96 6.19 1.88 -47.01
N ALA A 97 5.74 3.15 -47.00
CA ALA A 97 5.55 3.89 -45.75
C ALA A 97 4.52 3.25 -44.82
N SER A 98 3.47 2.61 -45.37
CA SER A 98 2.47 1.89 -44.59
C SER A 98 3.03 0.61 -43.98
N VAL A 99 3.85 -0.14 -44.74
CA VAL A 99 4.55 -1.35 -44.26
C VAL A 99 5.47 -0.99 -43.09
N GLU A 100 6.27 0.07 -43.23
CA GLU A 100 7.17 0.52 -42.16
C GLU A 100 6.39 0.88 -40.88
N ARG A 101 5.27 1.59 -41.00
CA ARG A 101 4.41 1.92 -39.85
C ARG A 101 3.80 0.68 -39.20
N VAL A 102 3.38 -0.31 -39.99
CA VAL A 102 2.84 -1.58 -39.47
C VAL A 102 3.93 -2.38 -38.75
N GLU A 103 5.16 -2.40 -39.27
CA GLU A 103 6.29 -3.06 -38.59
C GLU A 103 6.64 -2.39 -37.26
N GLN A 104 6.68 -1.06 -37.22
CA GLN A 104 6.85 -0.29 -35.97
C GLN A 104 5.70 -0.56 -34.99
N GLY A 105 4.46 -0.57 -35.48
CA GLY A 105 3.27 -0.89 -34.68
C GLY A 105 3.32 -2.31 -34.10
N THR A 106 3.74 -3.28 -34.90
CA THR A 106 3.89 -4.68 -34.47
C THR A 106 4.89 -4.80 -33.33
N ALA A 107 6.05 -4.14 -33.43
CA ALA A 107 7.05 -4.14 -32.36
C ALA A 107 6.53 -3.52 -31.05
N LEU A 108 5.71 -2.47 -31.13
CA LEU A 108 5.09 -1.85 -29.95
C LEU A 108 4.05 -2.78 -29.30
N VAL A 109 3.25 -3.46 -30.11
CA VAL A 109 2.23 -4.41 -29.62
C VAL A 109 2.89 -5.65 -29.02
N ASP A 110 3.96 -6.18 -29.62
CA ASP A 110 4.75 -7.28 -29.04
C ASP A 110 5.30 -6.90 -27.66
N LYS A 111 5.84 -5.68 -27.53
CA LYS A 111 6.29 -5.16 -26.23
C LYS A 111 5.14 -5.05 -25.24
N ALA A 112 3.95 -4.62 -25.67
CA ALA A 112 2.76 -4.59 -24.81
C ALA A 112 2.39 -6.01 -24.35
N GLY A 113 2.48 -7.02 -25.21
CA GLY A 113 2.25 -8.43 -24.87
C GLY A 113 3.20 -8.95 -23.80
N VAL A 114 4.49 -8.64 -23.91
CA VAL A 114 5.49 -8.97 -22.88
C VAL A 114 5.12 -8.29 -21.55
N THR A 115 4.78 -6.99 -21.56
CA THR A 115 4.41 -6.28 -20.33
C THR A 115 3.13 -6.85 -19.68
N MET A 116 2.16 -7.34 -20.47
CA MET A 116 0.99 -8.02 -19.90
C MET A 116 1.36 -9.33 -19.21
N THR A 117 2.32 -10.08 -19.75
CA THR A 117 2.84 -11.28 -19.11
C THR A 117 3.51 -10.95 -17.76
N GLU A 118 4.28 -9.87 -17.71
CA GLU A 118 4.89 -9.37 -16.46
C GLU A 118 3.83 -8.92 -15.44
N VAL A 119 2.76 -8.27 -15.89
CA VAL A 119 1.62 -7.87 -15.04
C VAL A 119 0.94 -9.10 -14.43
N VAL A 120 0.65 -10.14 -15.23
CA VAL A 120 0.06 -11.40 -14.72
C VAL A 120 0.98 -12.03 -13.66
N SER A 121 2.29 -12.09 -13.92
CA SER A 121 3.27 -12.61 -12.96
C SER A 121 3.28 -11.80 -11.64
N SER A 122 3.23 -10.47 -11.75
CA SER A 122 3.20 -9.57 -10.59
C SER A 122 1.93 -9.74 -9.77
N ILE A 123 0.77 -9.90 -10.41
CA ILE A 123 -0.52 -10.16 -9.74
C ILE A 123 -0.48 -11.49 -8.99
N ARG A 124 0.11 -12.54 -9.57
CA ARG A 124 0.28 -13.83 -8.88
C ARG A 124 1.11 -13.67 -7.61
N ARG A 125 2.26 -12.98 -7.69
CA ARG A 125 3.11 -12.71 -6.53
C ARG A 125 2.39 -11.92 -5.43
N VAL A 126 1.59 -10.92 -5.80
CA VAL A 126 0.76 -10.18 -4.83
C VAL A 126 -0.28 -11.10 -4.19
N THR A 127 -0.87 -12.02 -4.95
CA THR A 127 -1.83 -13.01 -4.43
C THR A 127 -1.19 -13.92 -3.39
N ASP A 128 0.03 -14.39 -3.67
CA ASP A 128 0.80 -15.25 -2.74
C ASP A 128 1.10 -14.51 -1.43
N ILE A 129 1.57 -13.25 -1.53
CA ILE A 129 1.84 -12.39 -0.35
C ILE A 129 0.57 -12.19 0.48
N VAL A 130 -0.58 -11.94 -0.15
CA VAL A 130 -1.86 -11.79 0.56
C VAL A 130 -2.27 -13.11 1.23
N GLY A 131 -1.96 -14.25 0.61
CA GLY A 131 -2.12 -15.58 1.20
C GLY A 131 -1.27 -15.75 2.46
N GLU A 132 0.01 -15.41 2.40
CA GLU A 132 0.94 -15.44 3.53
C GLU A 132 0.49 -14.49 4.66
N ILE A 133 0.08 -13.26 4.33
CA ILE A 133 -0.45 -12.29 5.30
C ILE A 133 -1.70 -12.84 5.99
N SER A 134 -2.59 -13.49 5.24
CA SER A 134 -3.82 -14.07 5.80
C SER A 134 -3.51 -15.21 6.77
N ALA A 135 -2.54 -16.07 6.43
CA ALA A 135 -2.07 -17.13 7.32
C ALA A 135 -1.42 -16.57 8.59
N ALA A 136 -0.48 -15.63 8.43
CA ALA A 136 0.18 -14.96 9.57
C ALA A 136 -0.81 -14.20 10.45
N SER A 137 -1.83 -13.57 9.87
CA SER A 137 -2.88 -12.88 10.62
C SER A 137 -3.74 -13.86 11.42
N SER A 138 -4.01 -15.05 10.88
CA SER A 138 -4.72 -16.10 11.60
C SER A 138 -3.90 -16.61 12.80
N GLU A 139 -2.61 -16.85 12.60
CA GLU A 139 -1.69 -17.25 13.68
C GLU A 139 -1.56 -16.17 14.75
N GLN A 140 -1.39 -14.90 14.36
CA GLN A 140 -1.37 -13.78 15.29
C GLN A 140 -2.68 -13.68 16.08
N SER A 141 -3.84 -13.86 15.43
CA SER A 141 -5.12 -13.85 16.12
C SER A 141 -5.21 -14.95 17.18
N GLN A 142 -4.68 -16.14 16.89
CA GLN A 142 -4.63 -17.24 17.87
C GLN A 142 -3.68 -16.91 19.02
N GLY A 143 -2.50 -16.35 18.73
CA GLY A 143 -1.56 -15.90 19.76
C GLY A 143 -2.14 -14.80 20.65
N VAL A 144 -2.88 -13.84 20.09
CA VAL A 144 -3.57 -12.79 20.85
C VAL A 144 -4.65 -13.39 21.77
N ASN A 145 -5.40 -14.39 21.32
CA ASN A 145 -6.37 -15.08 22.17
C ASN A 145 -5.69 -15.77 23.37
N GLN A 146 -4.57 -16.46 23.14
CA GLN A 146 -3.79 -17.10 24.21
C GLN A 146 -3.24 -16.08 25.22
N VAL A 147 -2.74 -14.93 24.74
CA VAL A 147 -2.31 -13.83 25.61
C VAL A 147 -3.49 -13.30 26.43
N GLY A 148 -4.68 -13.16 25.82
CA GLY A 148 -5.90 -12.73 26.52
C GLY A 148 -6.30 -13.69 27.66
N GLU A 149 -6.21 -15.00 27.43
CA GLU A 149 -6.45 -16.01 28.47
C GLU A 149 -5.41 -15.90 29.60
N ALA A 150 -4.12 -15.79 29.26
CA ALA A 150 -3.05 -15.65 30.25
C ALA A 150 -3.22 -14.40 31.12
N VAL A 151 -3.61 -13.26 30.52
CA VAL A 151 -3.87 -12.02 31.27
C VAL A 151 -5.06 -12.18 32.21
N THR A 152 -6.11 -12.91 31.80
CA THR A 152 -7.26 -13.20 32.66
C THR A 152 -6.87 -14.07 33.86
N HIS A 153 -6.01 -15.08 33.64
CA HIS A 153 -5.45 -15.88 34.73
C HIS A 153 -4.57 -15.06 35.68
N MET A 154 -3.75 -14.15 35.14
CA MET A 154 -2.94 -13.24 35.95
C MET A 154 -3.80 -12.28 36.77
N ASP A 155 -4.88 -11.75 36.20
CA ASP A 155 -5.84 -10.92 36.93
C ASP A 155 -6.48 -11.70 38.08
N GLN A 156 -6.94 -12.93 37.83
CA GLN A 156 -7.51 -13.78 38.87
C GLN A 156 -6.51 -14.09 40.00
N ALA A 157 -5.27 -14.43 39.67
CA ALA A 157 -4.21 -14.65 40.66
C ALA A 157 -3.90 -13.36 41.45
N THR A 158 -3.94 -12.21 40.80
CA THR A 158 -3.71 -10.91 41.43
C THR A 158 -4.83 -10.57 42.42
N GLN A 159 -6.09 -10.83 42.06
CA GLN A 159 -7.24 -10.68 42.94
C GLN A 159 -7.16 -11.64 44.14
N GLN A 160 -6.77 -12.89 43.91
CA GLN A 160 -6.58 -13.87 44.99
C GLN A 160 -5.47 -13.44 45.94
N ASN A 161 -4.35 -12.93 45.42
CA ASN A 161 -3.25 -12.41 46.24
C ASN A 161 -3.70 -11.21 47.08
N ALA A 162 -4.49 -10.29 46.52
CA ALA A 162 -5.06 -9.18 47.28
C ALA A 162 -5.95 -9.67 48.44
N ALA A 163 -6.84 -10.64 48.18
CA ALA A 163 -7.69 -11.24 49.21
C ALA A 163 -6.87 -11.95 50.31
N LEU A 164 -5.82 -12.69 49.93
CA LEU A 164 -4.91 -13.33 50.88
C LEU A 164 -4.19 -12.30 51.75
N VAL A 165 -3.76 -11.17 51.19
CA VAL A 165 -3.13 -10.08 51.94
C VAL A 165 -4.10 -9.46 52.93
N GLU A 166 -5.37 -9.25 52.56
CA GLU A 166 -6.40 -8.78 53.50
C GLU A 166 -6.63 -9.78 54.65
N GLN A 167 -6.72 -11.07 54.34
CA GLN A 167 -6.83 -12.12 55.35
C GLN A 167 -5.62 -12.17 56.28
N MET A 168 -4.41 -12.03 55.73
CA MET A 168 -3.17 -11.98 56.51
C MET A 168 -3.13 -10.75 57.41
N ALA A 169 -3.56 -9.57 56.92
CA ALA A 169 -3.65 -8.36 57.73
C ALA A 169 -4.63 -8.51 58.89
N ALA A 170 -5.79 -9.15 58.65
CA ALA A 170 -6.76 -9.46 59.70
C ALA A 170 -6.20 -10.44 60.74
N ALA A 171 -5.52 -11.51 60.29
CA ALA A 171 -4.88 -12.48 61.17
C ALA A 171 -3.76 -11.83 62.01
N ALA A 172 -2.91 -10.99 61.40
CA ALA A 172 -1.87 -10.24 62.09
C ALA A 172 -2.45 -9.30 63.15
N SER A 173 -3.57 -8.62 62.85
CA SER A 173 -4.29 -7.78 63.81
C SER A 173 -4.84 -8.60 64.99
N SER A 174 -5.42 -9.77 64.72
CA SER A 174 -5.91 -10.68 65.76
C SER A 174 -4.79 -11.21 66.67
N LEU A 175 -3.66 -11.64 66.08
CA LEU A 175 -2.48 -12.07 66.83
C LEU A 175 -1.90 -10.94 67.69
N LYS A 176 -1.87 -9.72 67.18
CA LYS A 176 -1.46 -8.53 67.95
C LYS A 176 -2.37 -8.33 69.16
N ALA A 177 -3.70 -8.36 68.97
CA ALA A 177 -4.65 -8.21 70.07
C ALA A 177 -4.50 -9.30 71.15
N GLN A 178 -4.28 -10.56 70.75
CA GLN A 178 -4.04 -11.67 71.69
C GLN A 178 -2.72 -11.49 72.47
N ALA A 179 -1.66 -11.01 71.80
CA ALA A 179 -0.40 -10.71 72.45
C ALA A 179 -0.53 -9.56 73.46
N GLU A 180 -1.26 -8.49 73.12
CA GLU A 180 -1.56 -7.37 74.03
C GLU A 180 -2.36 -7.84 75.26
N ASP A 181 -3.35 -8.72 75.07
CA ASP A 181 -4.15 -9.29 76.16
C ASP A 181 -3.29 -10.16 77.10
N LEU A 182 -2.42 -11.02 76.56
CA LEU A 182 -1.47 -11.82 77.34
C LEU A 182 -0.52 -10.95 78.18
N VAL A 183 0.02 -9.88 77.60
CA VAL A 183 0.86 -8.91 78.32
C VAL A 183 0.07 -8.25 79.45
N GLY A 184 -1.20 -7.89 79.20
CA GLY A 184 -2.11 -7.38 80.21
C GLY A 184 -2.30 -8.34 81.39
N VAL A 185 -2.56 -9.63 81.11
CA VAL A 185 -2.73 -10.68 82.13
C VAL A 185 -1.47 -10.86 82.97
N VAL A 186 -0.28 -10.92 82.35
CA VAL A 186 1.00 -11.05 83.08
C VAL A 186 1.27 -9.80 83.93
N GLY A 187 0.89 -8.61 83.47
CA GLY A 187 1.06 -7.35 84.20
C GLY A 187 0.30 -7.24 85.53
N VAL A 188 -0.75 -8.05 85.73
CA VAL A 188 -1.49 -8.12 87.00
C VAL A 188 -0.69 -8.83 88.09
N PHE A 189 0.24 -9.72 87.72
CA PHE A 189 1.07 -10.44 88.67
C PHE A 189 2.13 -9.51 89.29
N ARG A 190 1.84 -9.02 90.50
CA ARG A 190 2.82 -8.31 91.33
C ARG A 190 3.77 -9.30 91.99
N LEU A 191 5.04 -9.27 91.57
CA LEU A 191 6.12 -10.02 92.22
C LEU A 191 6.41 -9.41 93.60
N ARG A 192 6.17 -10.19 94.65
CA ARG A 192 6.54 -9.85 96.03
C ARG A 192 8.04 -10.18 96.20
N GLY A 193 8.90 -9.17 96.14
CA GLY A 193 10.33 -9.37 96.39
C GLY A 193 11.21 -8.19 96.02
N GLY A 194 11.10 -7.11 96.79
CA GLY A 194 11.97 -5.93 96.71
C GLY A 194 11.80 -5.01 97.92
N GLU A 195 11.67 -5.57 99.13
CA GLU A 195 11.87 -4.80 100.35
C GLU A 195 13.36 -4.46 100.47
N GLY A 196 13.68 -3.19 100.24
CA GLY A 196 15.02 -2.64 100.37
C GLY A 196 14.94 -1.16 100.72
N MET A 197 14.64 -0.89 101.99
CA MET A 197 14.96 0.30 102.78
C MET A 197 14.41 1.69 102.37
N SER A 198 13.77 2.30 103.37
CA SER A 198 13.26 3.66 103.49
C SER A 198 14.21 4.79 103.06
N LEU A 199 13.65 5.87 102.48
CA LEU A 199 13.86 7.28 102.88
C LEU A 199 12.64 8.15 102.42
N PRO A 200 12.33 9.28 103.09
CA PRO A 200 10.96 9.80 103.17
C PRO A 200 10.65 11.05 102.31
N LYS A 201 9.33 11.24 102.11
CA LYS A 201 8.54 12.46 101.78
C LYS A 201 8.82 13.23 100.48
N ALA A 202 7.77 13.29 99.63
CA ALA A 202 7.11 14.56 99.30
C ALA A 202 5.69 14.30 98.77
N GLN A 203 4.70 14.95 99.36
CA GLN A 203 3.29 14.92 98.94
C GLN A 203 3.09 15.74 97.66
N VAL A 204 2.36 15.20 96.69
CA VAL A 204 1.43 16.00 95.88
C VAL A 204 0.15 15.18 95.66
N ARG A 205 -0.94 15.62 96.29
CA ARG A 205 -2.31 15.24 95.93
C ARG A 205 -3.16 16.50 95.93
N THR A 206 -3.63 16.87 94.75
CA THR A 206 -4.87 17.60 94.47
C THR A 206 -5.34 17.07 93.11
N SER A 207 -6.61 16.94 92.74
CA SER A 207 -7.90 16.80 93.44
C SER A 207 -8.81 16.07 92.44
N ALA A 208 -9.85 15.41 92.94
CA ALA A 208 -10.79 14.58 92.20
C ALA A 208 -11.77 15.38 91.30
N ASN A 209 -12.26 14.74 90.22
CA ASN A 209 -13.70 14.59 89.92
C ASN A 209 -13.88 13.64 88.71
N LYS A 210 -14.55 12.48 88.86
CA LYS A 210 -16.01 12.22 88.78
C LYS A 210 -16.64 12.57 87.42
N GLY A 211 -16.83 11.53 86.60
CA GLY A 211 -17.88 11.42 85.59
C GLY A 211 -18.48 10.01 85.68
N ALA A 212 -19.81 9.93 85.82
CA ALA A 212 -20.59 8.71 86.10
C ALA A 212 -20.76 7.80 84.86
N PRO A 213 -21.11 6.50 85.04
CA PRO A 213 -21.24 5.56 83.91
C PRO A 213 -22.57 5.76 83.18
N PHE A 214 -22.53 5.71 81.85
CA PHE A 214 -23.72 5.78 80.99
C PHE A 214 -24.48 4.45 81.01
N LYS A 215 -25.75 4.50 81.42
CA LYS A 215 -26.73 3.41 81.33
C LYS A 215 -27.53 3.55 80.03
N GLY A 216 -27.37 2.59 79.11
CA GLY A 216 -28.22 2.43 77.93
C GLY A 216 -28.15 1.00 77.41
N SER A 217 -29.30 0.42 77.08
CA SER A 217 -29.43 -0.96 76.62
C SER A 217 -28.83 -1.16 75.23
N GLU A 218 -27.97 -2.17 75.10
CA GLU A 218 -27.55 -2.72 73.81
C GLU A 218 -28.77 -3.12 72.97
N ARG A 219 -28.79 -2.70 71.71
CA ARG A 219 -29.73 -3.18 70.71
C ARG A 219 -28.93 -3.74 69.55
N ARG A 220 -28.55 -5.02 69.65
CA ARG A 220 -28.37 -5.84 68.45
C ARG A 220 -29.76 -6.17 67.96
N GLU A 221 -30.10 -5.74 66.75
CA GLU A 221 -30.86 -6.54 65.78
C GLU A 221 -31.01 -5.80 64.43
N GLY A 222 -30.72 -6.54 63.35
CA GLY A 222 -31.36 -6.43 62.03
C GLY A 222 -31.33 -5.09 61.31
N GLY A 223 -30.31 -4.85 60.49
CA GLY A 223 -30.32 -3.76 59.51
C GLY A 223 -29.22 -3.89 58.46
N ILE A 224 -29.59 -4.35 57.27
CA ILE A 224 -28.75 -4.40 56.07
C ILE A 224 -28.27 -2.97 55.73
N PRO A 225 -26.97 -2.72 55.47
CA PRO A 225 -26.56 -1.41 54.98
C PRO A 225 -27.03 -1.22 53.52
N LYS A 226 -28.04 -0.37 53.34
CA LYS A 226 -28.33 0.28 52.04
C LYS A 226 -27.15 1.19 51.70
N GLY A 227 -26.30 0.72 50.79
CA GLY A 227 -25.16 1.48 50.26
C GLY A 227 -24.86 1.11 48.81
N ALA A 228 -25.88 0.88 47.99
CA ALA A 228 -25.76 0.72 46.55
C ALA A 228 -26.89 1.49 45.88
N ALA A 229 -26.63 2.76 45.55
CA ALA A 229 -27.26 3.51 44.45
C ALA A 229 -26.86 4.99 44.56
N ALA A 230 -25.82 5.41 43.82
CA ALA A 230 -25.74 6.75 43.23
C ALA A 230 -24.55 6.79 42.26
N ARG A 231 -24.67 6.04 41.16
CA ARG A 231 -23.92 6.35 39.94
C ARG A 231 -24.75 7.39 39.19
N ALA A 232 -24.33 8.65 39.24
CA ALA A 232 -24.81 9.70 38.34
C ALA A 232 -23.63 10.16 37.47
N ALA A 233 -23.87 10.18 36.16
CA ALA A 233 -22.91 10.45 35.09
C ALA A 233 -22.37 11.89 35.11
N PRO A 234 -21.17 12.16 34.54
CA PRO A 234 -20.75 13.52 34.27
C PRO A 234 -21.28 14.01 32.92
N ALA A 235 -21.76 15.26 32.94
CA ALA A 235 -22.30 16.00 31.81
C ALA A 235 -21.21 16.52 30.86
N ALA A 236 -21.56 16.60 29.58
CA ALA A 236 -20.83 17.33 28.55
C ALA A 236 -21.19 18.83 28.58
N THR A 237 -20.20 19.72 28.41
CA THR A 237 -20.02 20.65 27.27
C THR A 237 -19.06 21.80 27.62
N ALA A 238 -17.95 21.96 26.88
CA ALA A 238 -17.50 23.20 26.22
C ALA A 238 -16.13 23.02 25.51
N LYS A 239 -16.05 23.51 24.26
CA LYS A 239 -14.87 23.65 23.36
C LYS A 239 -14.35 25.12 23.41
N PRO A 240 -13.31 25.57 22.64
CA PRO A 240 -12.02 24.97 22.24
C PRO A 240 -10.81 25.95 22.36
N ALA A 241 -9.58 25.48 22.00
CA ALA A 241 -8.30 26.17 21.68
C ALA A 241 -7.15 25.65 22.59
N SER A 242 -5.92 25.37 22.18
CA SER A 242 -5.11 25.64 20.99
C SER A 242 -3.95 24.61 20.91
N ARG A 243 -3.47 24.32 19.70
CA ARG A 243 -2.20 23.63 19.36
C ARG A 243 -1.03 24.60 19.66
N PRO A 244 0.22 24.22 20.07
CA PRO A 244 1.15 23.28 19.39
C PRO A 244 1.97 22.41 20.40
N THR A 245 2.84 21.44 20.10
CA THR A 245 3.89 21.23 19.09
C THR A 245 4.26 19.73 19.01
N ALA A 246 4.78 19.28 17.87
CA ALA A 246 5.36 17.95 17.67
C ALA A 246 6.82 17.89 18.16
N PRO A 247 7.38 16.70 18.50
CA PRO A 247 8.81 16.48 18.43
C PRO A 247 9.22 15.98 17.04
N LYS A 248 10.21 16.67 16.46
CA LYS A 248 10.86 16.38 15.18
C LYS A 248 11.76 15.14 15.26
N ALA A 249 11.63 14.31 14.24
CA ALA A 249 12.66 13.58 13.48
C ALA A 249 14.06 13.35 14.08
N THR A 250 14.47 12.09 14.11
CA THR A 250 15.83 11.67 13.73
C THR A 250 15.71 10.79 12.49
N ALA A 251 16.18 11.33 11.37
CA ALA A 251 16.38 10.60 10.12
C ALA A 251 17.83 10.10 10.09
N THR A 252 18.03 8.80 9.93
CA THR A 252 19.30 8.20 9.52
C THR A 252 19.04 7.39 8.25
N LEU A 253 19.04 8.08 7.11
CA LEU A 253 19.21 7.45 5.81
C LEU A 253 20.70 7.32 5.53
N VAL A 254 21.17 6.08 5.50
CA VAL A 254 22.46 5.71 4.92
C VAL A 254 22.26 5.56 3.41
N SER A 255 23.06 6.27 2.62
CA SER A 255 23.32 5.91 1.22
C SER A 255 24.72 6.40 0.83
N PRO A 256 25.41 5.71 -0.10
CA PRO A 256 26.86 5.72 -0.16
C PRO A 256 27.44 6.79 -1.10
N LYS A 257 28.72 7.03 -0.83
CA LYS A 257 29.68 7.97 -1.40
C LYS A 257 29.88 7.78 -2.91
N ALA A 258 29.70 8.86 -3.69
CA ALA A 258 30.32 9.01 -5.02
C ALA A 258 31.06 10.34 -5.08
N SER A 259 32.33 10.25 -5.44
CA SER A 259 33.35 11.30 -5.41
C SER A 259 33.19 12.35 -6.50
N ARG A 260 33.40 13.60 -6.07
CA ARG A 260 33.55 14.83 -6.85
C ARG A 260 34.80 14.79 -7.75
N LYS A 261 34.71 15.34 -8.96
CA LYS A 261 35.85 16.04 -9.61
C LYS A 261 35.39 17.44 -10.01
N VAL A 262 36.24 18.40 -9.64
CA VAL A 262 36.14 19.85 -9.82
C VAL A 262 37.20 20.25 -10.84
N THR A 263 36.89 21.16 -11.77
CA THR A 263 37.71 22.33 -12.17
C THR A 263 36.93 23.25 -13.13
N PRO A 264 37.33 24.53 -13.32
CA PRO A 264 36.41 25.67 -13.23
C PRO A 264 36.40 26.65 -14.42
N ALA A 265 35.47 27.60 -14.36
CA ALA A 265 35.50 29.02 -14.78
C ALA A 265 35.99 29.47 -16.19
N GLY A 266 35.18 30.37 -16.77
CA GLY A 266 35.43 31.17 -17.98
C GLY A 266 34.34 30.88 -19.01
N GLY A 267 33.54 31.80 -19.52
CA GLY A 267 33.48 33.27 -19.54
C GLY A 267 32.45 33.59 -20.64
N ASP A 268 31.65 34.62 -20.46
CA ASP A 268 30.65 35.07 -21.44
C ASP A 268 31.31 35.35 -22.81
N GLU A 269 30.57 35.06 -23.89
CA GLU A 269 30.39 35.89 -25.09
C GLU A 269 29.92 35.02 -26.29
N ASP A 270 28.94 35.57 -27.02
CA ASP A 270 28.93 35.65 -28.50
C ASP A 270 28.03 34.74 -29.41
N TRP A 271 27.16 35.46 -30.14
CA TRP A 271 26.38 35.22 -31.39
C TRP A 271 25.15 34.27 -31.37
N GLU A 272 23.91 34.67 -31.67
CA GLU A 272 23.30 35.37 -32.83
C GLU A 272 23.32 34.57 -34.17
N THR A 273 22.14 34.50 -34.82
CA THR A 273 21.79 33.92 -36.15
C THR A 273 21.66 32.38 -36.23
N PHE A 274 20.65 31.75 -36.83
CA PHE A 274 19.61 32.07 -37.82
C PHE A 274 18.26 31.46 -37.43
#